data_AF-A0A3M2T5W5-F1
#
_entry.id   AF-A0A3M2T5W5-F1
#
_cell.length_a   1.000
_cell.length_b   1.000
_cell.length_c   1.000
_cell.angle_alpha   90.00
_cell.angle_beta   90.00
_cell.angle_gamma   90.00
#
_symmetry.space_group_name_H-M   'P 1'
#
loop_
_entity.id
_entity.type
_entity.pdbx_description
1 polymer ?
#
loop_
_entity_poly.entity_id
_entity_poly.type
_entity_poly.pdbx_seq_one_letter_code
_entity_poly.pdbx_strand_id
1 'polypeptide(L)'
;MAGPNCLCGHGSLVESLNWTDDYFVKMIKKVATENIKHMAPKASSVRAFGKYQDEVHKTLVWSGSCSSWYKRGTVDGRVTHLFAGSAVLFRSQLCDIRAEHYDIVYNSGNPFRLLGNSFTEWEMQGDADLGWYVEVANREPKEYSGDDRAWTAE
;
A
#
# COMPACT_ATOMS: atom_id res chain seq x y z
N MET A 1 13.97 6.64 -10.74
CA MET A 1 14.29 6.31 -9.33
C MET A 1 15.36 7.29 -8.87
N ALA A 2 15.23 7.93 -7.69
CA ALA A 2 16.03 9.10 -7.23
C ALA A 2 15.58 10.50 -7.74
N GLY A 3 14.28 10.79 -7.60
CA GLY A 3 13.76 12.16 -7.74
C GLY A 3 13.78 12.94 -6.41
N PRO A 4 13.22 14.17 -6.38
CA PRO A 4 13.05 14.94 -5.15
C PRO A 4 12.32 14.15 -4.05
N ASN A 5 12.68 14.40 -2.79
CA ASN A 5 12.22 13.63 -1.62
C ASN A 5 12.53 12.13 -1.66
N CYS A 6 13.67 11.74 -2.26
CA CYS A 6 14.14 10.35 -2.21
C CYS A 6 15.01 10.08 -0.98
N LEU A 7 15.08 8.80 -0.58
CA LEU A 7 16.05 8.34 0.39
C LEU A 7 17.42 8.18 -0.29
N CYS A 8 18.15 9.30 -0.41
CA CYS A 8 19.42 9.35 -1.14
C CYS A 8 20.61 9.83 -0.29
N GLY A 9 20.37 10.65 0.75
CA GLY A 9 21.43 11.24 1.58
C GLY A 9 21.73 10.48 2.87
N HIS A 10 20.94 9.46 3.19
CA HIS A 10 21.08 8.61 4.38
C HIS A 10 20.44 7.25 4.15
N GLY A 11 20.93 6.23 4.86
CA GLY A 11 20.56 4.84 4.60
C GLY A 11 21.29 4.27 3.37
N SER A 12 20.80 3.14 2.86
CA SER A 12 21.34 2.51 1.66
C SER A 12 20.61 3.02 0.42
N LEU A 13 21.35 3.65 -0.50
CA LEU A 13 20.82 4.08 -1.80
C LEU A 13 20.34 2.87 -2.63
N VAL A 14 21.09 1.77 -2.63
CA VAL A 14 20.71 0.57 -3.41
C VAL A 14 19.39 0.00 -2.91
N GLU A 15 19.18 -0.03 -1.60
CA GLU A 15 17.92 -0.51 -1.03
C GLU A 15 16.76 0.44 -1.27
N SER A 16 16.99 1.76 -1.20
CA SER A 16 15.94 2.73 -1.52
C SER A 16 15.49 2.63 -2.97
N LEU A 17 16.43 2.29 -3.86
CA LEU A 17 16.10 1.93 -5.22
C LEU A 17 15.26 0.65 -5.22
N ASN A 18 15.77 -0.49 -4.76
CA ASN A 18 15.04 -1.77 -4.76
C ASN A 18 13.58 -1.64 -4.24
N TRP A 19 13.35 -0.97 -3.12
CA TRP A 19 11.99 -0.82 -2.57
C TRP A 19 11.07 0.05 -3.44
N THR A 20 11.62 1.05 -4.11
CA THR A 20 10.85 1.88 -5.05
C THR A 20 10.51 1.10 -6.32
N ASP A 21 11.42 0.22 -6.78
CA ASP A 21 11.18 -0.65 -7.94
C ASP A 21 10.09 -1.67 -7.62
N ASP A 22 10.16 -2.31 -6.45
CA ASP A 22 9.12 -3.22 -5.96
C ASP A 22 7.75 -2.53 -5.91
N TYR A 23 7.71 -1.27 -5.45
CA TYR A 23 6.49 -0.48 -5.42
C TYR A 23 5.95 -0.20 -6.84
N PHE A 24 6.82 0.14 -7.80
CA PHE A 24 6.41 0.32 -9.18
C PHE A 24 5.87 -0.96 -9.81
N VAL A 25 6.52 -2.10 -9.57
CA VAL A 25 6.03 -3.40 -10.06
C VAL A 25 4.66 -3.72 -9.49
N LYS A 26 4.42 -3.48 -8.19
CA LYS A 26 3.10 -3.65 -7.57
C LYS A 26 2.04 -2.77 -8.23
N MET A 27 2.37 -1.49 -8.47
CA MET A 27 1.46 -0.54 -9.13
C MET A 27 1.15 -0.95 -10.57
N ILE A 28 2.15 -1.39 -11.33
CA ILE A 28 1.96 -1.86 -12.71
C ILE A 28 1.07 -3.09 -12.74
N LYS A 29 1.32 -4.08 -11.87
CA LYS A 29 0.47 -5.27 -11.75
C LYS A 29 -0.98 -4.89 -11.44
N LYS A 30 -1.20 -4.02 -10.45
CA LYS A 30 -2.52 -3.50 -10.08
C LYS A 30 -3.24 -2.87 -11.28
N VAL A 31 -2.55 -2.01 -12.03
CA VAL A 31 -3.15 -1.36 -13.21
C VAL A 31 -3.53 -2.37 -14.28
N ALA A 32 -2.64 -3.34 -14.54
CA ALA A 32 -2.84 -4.35 -15.57
C ALA A 32 -3.97 -5.35 -15.23
N THR A 33 -4.15 -5.72 -13.95
CA THR A 33 -5.11 -6.76 -13.56
C THR A 33 -6.49 -6.22 -13.16
N GLU A 34 -6.60 -4.97 -12.70
CA GLU A 34 -7.85 -4.43 -12.14
C GLU A 34 -8.64 -3.53 -13.11
N ASN A 35 -8.39 -3.65 -14.43
CA ASN A 35 -9.08 -2.86 -15.46
C ASN A 35 -8.96 -1.34 -15.26
N ILE A 36 -7.82 -0.89 -14.73
CA ILE A 36 -7.52 0.52 -14.49
C ILE A 36 -6.96 1.12 -15.79
N LYS A 37 -7.49 2.27 -16.20
CA LYS A 37 -7.00 3.04 -17.35
C LYS A 37 -5.73 3.79 -17.00
N HIS A 38 -5.75 4.51 -15.89
CA HIS A 38 -4.60 5.19 -15.33
C HIS A 38 -4.80 5.46 -13.84
N MET A 39 -3.68 5.68 -13.16
CA MET A 39 -3.62 6.05 -11.76
C MET A 39 -2.64 7.21 -11.61
N ALA A 40 -3.09 8.33 -11.07
CA ALA A 40 -2.30 9.54 -10.93
C ALA A 40 -2.30 10.03 -9.48
N PRO A 41 -1.18 10.51 -8.92
CA PRO A 41 -1.18 11.03 -7.56
C PRO A 41 -2.02 12.30 -7.46
N LYS A 42 -2.87 12.37 -6.42
CA LYS A 42 -3.70 13.55 -6.14
C LYS A 42 -2.83 14.76 -5.87
N ALA A 43 -3.13 15.87 -6.54
CA ALA A 43 -2.40 17.11 -6.34
C ALA A 43 -2.47 17.61 -4.87
N SER A 44 -3.57 17.34 -4.17
CA SER A 44 -3.72 17.62 -2.73
C SER A 44 -2.76 16.78 -1.88
N SER A 45 -2.65 15.48 -2.15
CA SER A 45 -1.74 14.56 -1.46
C SER A 45 -0.27 14.93 -1.69
N VAL A 46 0.11 15.26 -2.92
CA VAL A 46 1.49 15.70 -3.23
C VAL A 46 1.84 16.98 -2.46
N ARG A 47 0.95 17.98 -2.43
CA ARG A 47 1.17 19.22 -1.68
C ARG A 47 1.22 18.99 -0.17
N ALA A 48 0.33 18.17 0.37
CA ALA A 48 0.30 17.85 1.79
C ALA A 48 1.58 17.13 2.23
N PHE A 49 2.02 16.15 1.44
CA PHE A 49 3.28 15.45 1.66
C PHE A 49 4.48 16.42 1.62
N GLY A 50 4.56 17.28 0.61
CA GLY A 50 5.62 18.29 0.51
C GLY A 50 5.68 19.22 1.73
N LYS A 51 4.53 19.72 2.20
CA LYS A 51 4.45 20.53 3.42
C LYS A 51 4.92 19.76 4.66
N TYR A 52 4.49 18.51 4.81
CA TYR A 52 4.89 17.68 5.93
C TYR A 52 6.40 17.44 5.93
N GLN A 53 6.99 17.15 4.77
CA GLN A 53 8.43 16.98 4.62
C GLN A 53 9.19 18.27 4.98
N ASP A 54 8.67 19.44 4.61
CA ASP A 54 9.29 20.73 4.96
C ASP A 54 9.30 20.98 6.47
N GLU A 55 8.20 20.70 7.16
CA GLU A 55 8.13 20.85 8.62
C GLU A 55 9.09 19.90 9.33
N VAL A 56 9.18 18.64 8.88
CA VAL A 56 10.11 17.67 9.46
C VAL A 56 11.57 18.07 9.19
N HIS A 57 11.91 18.58 8.00
CA HIS A 57 13.29 18.99 7.71
C HIS A 57 13.81 20.12 8.60
N LYS A 58 12.93 20.97 9.17
CA LYS A 58 13.32 22.00 10.14
C LYS A 58 13.92 21.42 11.43
N THR A 59 13.63 20.15 11.74
CA THR A 59 14.16 19.47 12.93
C THR A 59 15.35 18.58 12.63
N LEU A 60 15.76 18.46 11.35
CA LEU A 60 16.83 17.58 10.90
C LEU A 60 18.09 18.37 10.51
N VAL A 61 19.25 17.72 10.63
CA VAL A 61 20.56 18.31 10.30
C VAL A 61 20.67 18.82 8.85
N TRP A 62 19.82 18.32 7.95
CA TRP A 62 19.80 18.69 6.54
C TRP A 62 19.47 20.18 6.28
N SER A 63 18.83 20.85 7.24
CA SER A 63 18.53 22.29 7.19
C SER A 63 19.57 23.18 7.88
N GLY A 64 20.68 22.62 8.38
CA GLY A 64 21.75 23.39 9.06
C GLY A 64 22.49 24.39 8.15
N SER A 65 23.39 25.19 8.72
CA SER A 65 24.03 26.37 8.08
C SER A 65 25.10 26.09 7.00
N CYS A 66 25.01 24.99 6.27
CA CYS A 66 25.94 24.62 5.20
C CYS A 66 25.28 24.70 3.81
N SER A 67 25.96 25.24 2.80
CA SER A 67 25.48 25.12 1.41
C SER A 67 25.56 23.68 0.92
N SER A 68 24.46 23.13 0.43
CA SER A 68 24.45 21.75 -0.08
C SER A 68 23.60 21.62 -1.33
N TRP A 69 23.87 20.57 -2.12
CA TRP A 69 23.04 20.23 -3.27
C TRP A 69 21.59 19.92 -2.88
N TYR A 70 21.36 19.40 -1.67
CA TYR A 70 20.02 19.16 -1.12
C TYR A 70 19.17 20.45 -1.02
N LYS A 71 19.84 21.59 -0.85
CA LYS A 71 19.26 22.95 -0.79
C LYS A 71 19.55 23.76 -2.05
N ARG A 72 19.84 23.09 -3.18
CA ARG A 72 20.15 23.71 -4.47
C ARG A 72 21.33 24.68 -4.41
N GLY A 73 22.34 24.37 -3.58
CA GLY A 73 23.56 25.16 -3.43
C GLY A 73 23.44 26.38 -2.51
N THR A 74 22.32 26.56 -1.82
CA THR A 74 22.11 27.68 -0.89
C THR A 74 22.33 27.27 0.57
N VAL A 75 22.66 28.25 1.42
CA VAL A 75 22.89 28.04 2.86
C VAL A 75 21.57 27.86 3.62
N ASP A 76 20.55 28.67 3.34
CA ASP A 76 19.28 28.64 4.09
C ASP A 76 18.08 28.17 3.23
N GLY A 77 18.36 27.52 2.09
CA GLY A 77 17.31 27.07 1.18
C GLY A 77 16.52 25.86 1.67
N ARG A 78 15.33 25.69 1.08
CA ARG A 78 14.48 24.52 1.29
C ARG A 78 15.21 23.23 0.89
N VAL A 79 15.25 22.26 1.79
CA VAL A 79 15.70 20.89 1.48
C VAL A 79 14.70 20.26 0.51
N THR A 80 15.17 19.88 -0.67
CA THR A 80 14.31 19.41 -1.77
C THR A 80 14.61 18.00 -2.22
N HIS A 81 15.82 17.52 -1.96
CA HIS A 81 16.27 16.26 -2.53
C HIS A 81 16.03 15.06 -1.61
N LEU A 82 16.05 15.28 -0.29
CA LEU A 82 16.02 14.21 0.70
C LEU A 82 14.60 13.95 1.20
N PHE A 83 14.31 12.68 1.48
CA PHE A 83 13.15 12.28 2.27
C PHE A 83 13.36 12.65 3.75
N ALA A 84 12.41 13.37 4.32
CA ALA A 84 12.36 13.67 5.74
C ALA A 84 11.82 12.43 6.49
N GLY A 85 12.73 11.65 7.08
CA GLY A 85 12.39 10.45 7.84
C GLY A 85 13.51 9.40 7.84
N SER A 86 13.29 8.26 8.48
CA SER A 86 14.26 7.15 8.49
C SER A 86 14.11 6.24 7.26
N ALA A 87 15.15 5.47 6.96
CA ALA A 87 15.12 4.45 5.89
C ALA A 87 14.00 3.41 6.11
N VAL A 88 13.78 3.01 7.38
CA VAL A 88 12.73 2.05 7.76
C VAL A 88 11.34 2.64 7.52
N LEU A 89 11.13 3.92 7.86
CA LEU A 89 9.88 4.61 7.56
C LEU A 89 9.65 4.67 6.05
N PHE A 90 10.68 5.03 5.28
CA PHE A 90 10.61 5.09 3.83
C PHE A 90 10.18 3.73 3.24
N ARG A 91 10.83 2.63 3.66
CA ARG A 91 10.43 1.27 3.27
C ARG A 91 8.97 0.98 3.62
N SER A 92 8.56 1.30 4.86
CA SER A 92 7.18 1.07 5.32
C SER A 92 6.15 1.83 4.48
N GLN A 93 6.46 3.05 4.03
CA GLN A 93 5.57 3.80 3.13
C GLN A 93 5.45 3.19 1.74
N LEU A 94 6.45 2.41 1.29
CA LEU A 94 6.47 1.74 -0.01
C LEU A 94 6.03 0.26 0.06
N CYS A 95 5.72 -0.26 1.25
CA CYS A 95 5.25 -1.64 1.40
C CYS A 95 3.91 -1.87 0.70
N ASP A 96 2.97 -0.94 0.85
CA ASP A 96 1.60 -1.08 0.36
C ASP A 96 1.18 0.10 -0.52
N ILE A 97 0.30 -0.17 -1.48
CA ILE A 97 -0.28 0.86 -2.33
C ILE A 97 -1.35 1.62 -1.52
N ARG A 98 -1.00 2.83 -1.11
CA ARG A 98 -1.92 3.81 -0.51
C ARG A 98 -2.86 4.42 -1.55
N ALA A 99 -3.85 3.64 -1.98
CA ALA A 99 -4.78 4.02 -3.04
C ALA A 99 -5.53 5.34 -2.75
N GLU A 100 -5.70 5.72 -1.48
CA GLU A 100 -6.33 6.97 -1.05
C GLU A 100 -5.62 8.23 -1.58
N HIS A 101 -4.33 8.14 -1.86
CA HIS A 101 -3.51 9.25 -2.39
C HIS A 101 -3.54 9.39 -3.91
N TYR A 102 -4.25 8.49 -4.61
CA TYR A 102 -4.30 8.48 -6.06
C TYR A 102 -5.72 8.71 -6.58
N ASP A 103 -5.81 9.36 -7.72
CA ASP A 103 -6.97 9.39 -8.59
C ASP A 103 -6.88 8.18 -9.52
N ILE A 104 -7.81 7.24 -9.37
CA ILE A 104 -7.88 6.00 -10.15
C ILE A 104 -9.02 6.12 -11.14
N VAL A 105 -8.71 5.99 -12.42
CA VAL A 105 -9.70 6.00 -13.51
C VAL A 105 -9.70 4.64 -14.17
N TYR A 106 -10.89 4.05 -14.30
CA TYR A 106 -11.09 2.73 -14.90
C TYR A 106 -11.39 2.83 -16.40
N ASN A 107 -11.16 1.75 -17.15
CA ASN A 107 -11.54 1.70 -18.57
C ASN A 107 -13.06 1.59 -18.76
N SER A 108 -13.78 1.06 -17.76
CA SER A 108 -15.25 0.96 -17.76
C SER A 108 -15.89 1.90 -16.76
N GLY A 109 -17.15 2.28 -17.01
CA GLY A 109 -17.95 3.04 -16.03
C GLY A 109 -18.25 2.30 -14.73
N ASN A 110 -18.09 0.96 -14.72
CA ASN A 110 -18.20 0.14 -13.52
C ASN A 110 -16.81 -0.43 -13.14
N PRO A 111 -16.23 -0.05 -11.99
CA PRO A 111 -14.96 -0.59 -11.47
C PRO A 111 -14.99 -2.10 -11.23
N PHE A 112 -16.15 -2.66 -10.88
CA PHE A 112 -16.31 -4.09 -10.58
C PHE A 112 -16.26 -4.99 -11.80
N ARG A 113 -16.06 -4.43 -13.01
CA ARG A 113 -15.87 -5.22 -14.22
C ARG A 113 -14.63 -6.13 -14.15
N LEU A 114 -13.69 -5.84 -13.24
CA LEU A 114 -12.56 -6.72 -12.93
C LEU A 114 -12.99 -8.13 -12.49
N LEU A 115 -14.19 -8.30 -11.93
CA LEU A 115 -14.70 -9.59 -11.47
C LEU A 115 -15.01 -10.57 -12.61
N GLY A 116 -14.99 -10.12 -13.87
CA GLY A 116 -15.17 -10.99 -15.02
C GLY A 116 -16.50 -11.75 -14.98
N ASN A 117 -16.43 -13.08 -14.97
CA ASN A 117 -17.57 -14.01 -14.87
C ASN A 117 -17.95 -14.36 -13.42
N SER A 118 -17.39 -13.67 -12.42
CA SER A 118 -17.63 -13.89 -10.98
C SER A 118 -17.15 -15.24 -10.43
N PHE A 119 -16.31 -15.96 -11.16
CA PHE A 119 -15.65 -17.18 -10.69
C PHE A 119 -14.14 -17.03 -10.79
N THR A 120 -13.43 -17.67 -9.87
CA THR A 120 -11.98 -17.83 -9.94
C THR A 120 -11.61 -18.98 -10.87
N GLU A 121 -10.42 -18.93 -11.47
CA GLU A 121 -9.89 -20.04 -12.27
C GLU A 121 -9.72 -21.31 -11.43
N TRP A 122 -9.40 -21.16 -10.14
CA TRP A 122 -9.21 -22.25 -9.20
C TRP A 122 -10.50 -23.04 -8.94
N GLU A 123 -11.66 -22.40 -8.84
CA GLU A 123 -12.96 -23.06 -8.67
C GLU A 123 -13.34 -23.99 -9.84
N MET A 124 -12.74 -23.78 -11.01
CA MET A 124 -13.01 -24.59 -12.21
C MET A 124 -12.13 -25.85 -12.27
N GLN A 125 -11.22 -26.05 -11.30
CA GLN A 125 -10.38 -27.24 -11.19
C GLN A 125 -11.18 -28.40 -10.56
N GLY A 126 -11.00 -29.61 -11.10
CA GLY A 126 -11.82 -30.78 -10.70
C GLY A 126 -11.58 -31.27 -9.27
N ASP A 127 -10.51 -30.80 -8.61
CA ASP A 127 -10.05 -31.16 -7.27
C ASP A 127 -10.12 -29.99 -6.28
N ALA A 128 -10.75 -28.86 -6.65
CA ALA A 128 -10.86 -27.70 -5.78
C ALA A 128 -11.83 -27.93 -4.60
N ASP A 129 -11.34 -27.75 -3.37
CA ASP A 129 -12.17 -27.78 -2.16
C ASP A 129 -12.92 -26.45 -1.97
N LEU A 130 -14.12 -26.35 -2.53
CA LEU A 130 -14.98 -25.16 -2.42
C LEU A 130 -15.38 -24.82 -0.97
N GLY A 131 -15.21 -25.75 -0.02
CA GLY A 131 -15.57 -25.60 1.38
C GLY A 131 -14.40 -25.28 2.31
N TRP A 132 -13.19 -25.00 1.80
CA TRP A 132 -11.97 -24.86 2.60
C TRP A 132 -12.07 -23.85 3.76
N TYR A 133 -12.94 -22.84 3.64
CA TYR A 133 -13.16 -21.79 4.64
C TYR A 133 -14.19 -22.18 5.72
N VAL A 134 -14.86 -23.32 5.57
CA VAL A 134 -15.75 -23.88 6.59
C VAL A 134 -14.90 -24.65 7.59
N GLU A 135 -14.82 -24.14 8.81
CA GLU A 135 -14.10 -24.82 9.89
C GLU A 135 -14.74 -26.19 10.16
N VAL A 136 -13.90 -27.23 10.23
CA VAL A 136 -14.35 -28.55 10.67
C VAL A 136 -14.65 -28.46 12.16
N ALA A 137 -15.90 -28.77 12.54
CA ALA A 137 -16.30 -28.78 13.94
C ALA A 137 -15.50 -29.87 14.69
N ASN A 138 -14.54 -29.47 15.51
CA ASN A 138 -13.75 -30.34 16.40
C ASN A 138 -14.53 -30.90 17.60
N ARG A 139 -15.87 -30.85 17.56
CA ARG A 139 -16.72 -31.41 18.62
C ARG A 139 -17.29 -32.72 18.12
N GLU A 140 -17.11 -33.78 18.90
CA GLU A 140 -17.91 -34.99 18.72
C GLU A 140 -19.40 -34.58 18.68
N PRO A 141 -20.17 -35.07 17.71
CA PRO A 141 -21.60 -34.80 17.67
C PRO A 141 -22.18 -35.28 19.01
N LYS A 142 -22.74 -34.35 19.79
CA LYS A 142 -23.53 -34.73 20.96
C LYS A 142 -24.67 -35.61 20.45
N GLU A 143 -24.66 -36.88 20.82
CA GLU A 143 -25.84 -37.73 20.67
C GLU A 143 -26.96 -37.09 21.49
N TYR A 144 -27.92 -36.47 20.81
CA TYR A 144 -29.16 -36.05 21.43
C TYR A 144 -29.97 -37.32 21.70
N SER A 145 -29.85 -37.87 22.91
CA SER A 145 -30.83 -38.84 23.39
C SER A 145 -32.19 -38.15 23.46
N GLY A 146 -33.25 -38.81 22.98
CA GLY A 146 -34.56 -38.21 22.72
C GLY A 146 -35.31 -37.61 23.92
N ASP A 147 -34.69 -37.51 25.10
CA ASP A 147 -35.27 -36.96 26.34
C ASP A 147 -35.01 -35.45 26.55
N ASP A 148 -34.13 -34.82 25.75
CA ASP A 148 -33.82 -33.38 25.89
C ASP A 148 -34.89 -32.44 25.29
N ARG A 149 -36.16 -32.87 25.22
CA ARG A 149 -37.30 -32.02 24.82
C ARG A 149 -37.93 -31.27 26.01
N ALA A 150 -37.15 -30.95 27.03
CA ALA A 150 -37.60 -29.99 28.04
C ALA A 150 -37.46 -28.56 27.47
N TRP A 151 -38.35 -28.18 26.56
CA TRP A 151 -38.69 -26.79 26.35
C TRP A 151 -39.48 -26.32 27.57
N THR A 152 -38.79 -25.98 28.66
CA THR A 152 -39.42 -25.22 29.75
C THR A 152 -39.62 -23.80 29.26
N ALA A 153 -40.84 -23.52 28.83
CA ALA A 153 -41.36 -22.16 28.76
C ALA A 153 -41.61 -21.68 30.20
N GLU A 154 -40.88 -20.63 30.60
CA GLU A 154 -41.34 -19.66 31.59
C GLU A 154 -41.64 -18.35 30.86
#